data_AF-A0A218QQC4-F1
#
_entry.id   AF-A0A218QQC4-F1
#
_cell.length_a   1.000
_cell.length_b   1.000
_cell.length_c   1.000
_cell.angle_alpha   90.00
_cell.angle_beta   90.00
_cell.angle_gamma   90.00
#
_symmetry.space_group_name_H-M   'P 1'
#
loop_
_entity.id
_entity.type
_entity.pdbx_description
1 polymer ?
#
loop_
_entity_poly.entity_id
_entity_poly.type
_entity_poly.pdbx_seq_one_letter_code
_entity_poly.pdbx_strand_id
1 'polypeptide(L)'
;MCQLLGMNCNVPTDICFSFEGFSARGGKTDDHSDGWGIAFFEGKGCRLFIDAKASISSPIAEVVRCYPIHSTHVIAHIRKATQGEISLENCHPFRRELWGRYWVFAHNGDLPDFHPQSMGFYHAVGKTDSERAFCLILETLRQRFPEGQPPVKELYLALREITDLISLYGVFNYLLSEGEHFFAHCSTKLSYIVRQAPFAAAHLIDQDVTVDFQELTTPSDRVAVIATTPLTDNEVWTQIQPGELLVFQDGLPLKFD
;
A
#
# COMPACT_ATOMS: atom_id res chain seq x y z
N MET A 1 12.83 -8.67 -4.85
CA MET A 1 11.67 -8.83 -3.94
C MET A 1 10.75 -7.66 -4.22
N CYS A 2 9.44 -7.87 -4.37
CA CYS A 2 8.51 -6.77 -4.67
C CYS A 2 8.70 -5.60 -3.68
N GLN A 3 8.23 -4.42 -4.07
CA GLN A 3 8.31 -3.22 -3.23
C GLN A 3 6.90 -2.70 -2.97
N LEU A 4 6.64 -2.35 -1.71
CA LEU A 4 5.43 -1.65 -1.27
C LEU A 4 5.76 -0.19 -0.97
N LEU A 5 4.84 0.70 -1.35
CA LEU A 5 4.82 2.10 -0.93
C LEU A 5 3.41 2.48 -0.51
N GLY A 6 3.28 3.06 0.66
CA GLY A 6 2.06 3.59 1.24
C GLY A 6 2.23 5.04 1.65
N MET A 7 1.16 5.81 1.54
CA MET A 7 1.09 7.17 2.09
C MET A 7 -0.27 7.40 2.75
N ASN A 8 -0.27 7.90 3.98
CA ASN A 8 -1.45 8.38 4.68
C ASN A 8 -1.19 9.80 5.20
N CYS A 9 -2.10 10.73 4.94
CA CYS A 9 -1.94 12.15 5.25
C CYS A 9 -3.21 12.74 5.87
N ASN A 10 -3.09 13.81 6.66
CA ASN A 10 -4.24 14.57 7.15
C ASN A 10 -4.78 15.59 6.15
N VAL A 11 -4.00 15.97 5.14
CA VAL A 11 -4.39 16.86 4.04
C VAL A 11 -3.99 16.22 2.71
N PRO A 12 -4.68 16.51 1.59
CA PRO A 12 -4.26 16.00 0.28
C PRO A 12 -2.83 16.46 -0.05
N THR A 13 -1.91 15.52 -0.15
CA THR A 13 -0.48 15.77 -0.39
C THR A 13 -0.05 15.15 -1.71
N ASP A 14 0.91 15.78 -2.39
CA ASP A 14 1.49 15.26 -3.62
C ASP A 14 2.40 14.06 -3.34
N ILE A 15 2.13 12.93 -4.00
CA ILE A 15 2.95 11.71 -3.93
C ILE A 15 4.06 11.69 -4.99
N CYS A 16 4.06 12.58 -5.99
CA CYS A 16 4.97 12.52 -7.14
C CYS A 16 6.44 12.33 -6.73
N PHE A 17 6.91 13.03 -5.69
CA PHE A 17 8.26 12.86 -5.15
C PHE A 17 8.55 11.44 -4.66
N SER A 18 7.67 10.87 -3.82
CA SER A 18 7.84 9.51 -3.32
C SER A 18 7.66 8.46 -4.42
N PHE A 19 6.78 8.71 -5.39
CA PHE A 19 6.60 7.83 -6.52
C PHE A 19 7.80 7.86 -7.49
N GLU A 20 8.46 9.00 -7.66
CA GLU A 20 9.64 9.11 -8.52
C GLU A 20 10.81 8.24 -8.00
N GLY A 21 11.12 8.33 -6.71
CA GLY A 21 12.11 7.44 -6.08
C GLY A 21 11.69 5.97 -6.12
N PHE A 22 10.43 5.68 -5.83
CA PHE A 22 9.91 4.32 -5.84
C PHE A 22 9.92 3.70 -7.24
N SER A 23 9.44 4.41 -8.26
CA SER A 23 9.35 3.93 -9.64
C SER A 23 10.70 3.60 -10.27
N ALA A 24 11.80 4.21 -9.79
CA ALA A 24 13.17 3.85 -10.18
C ALA A 24 13.53 2.40 -9.81
N ARG A 25 12.96 1.87 -8.73
CA ARG A 25 13.15 0.47 -8.33
C ARG A 25 12.48 -0.54 -9.28
N GLY A 26 11.68 -0.07 -10.24
CA GLY A 26 11.02 -0.88 -11.27
C GLY A 26 11.80 -0.95 -12.59
N GLY A 27 13.10 -1.24 -12.51
CA GLY A 27 13.95 -1.49 -13.68
C GLY A 27 15.11 -0.50 -13.90
N LYS A 28 15.30 0.51 -13.04
CA LYS A 28 16.46 1.43 -13.09
C LYS A 28 17.49 1.11 -12.00
N THR A 29 17.05 0.96 -10.74
CA THR A 29 17.93 0.68 -9.58
C THR A 29 17.81 -0.75 -9.05
N ASP A 30 16.82 -1.53 -9.51
CA ASP A 30 16.62 -2.94 -9.16
C ASP A 30 15.98 -3.69 -10.36
N ASP A 31 16.13 -5.01 -10.42
CA ASP A 31 15.73 -5.87 -11.57
C ASP A 31 14.20 -6.12 -11.66
N HIS A 32 13.37 -5.29 -11.02
CA HIS A 32 11.93 -5.48 -10.96
C HIS A 32 11.24 -4.99 -12.22
N SER A 33 10.84 -5.91 -13.10
CA SER A 33 10.25 -5.58 -14.41
C SER A 33 8.90 -6.23 -14.70
N ASP A 34 8.29 -6.87 -13.71
CA ASP A 34 7.13 -7.76 -13.90
C ASP A 34 5.77 -7.07 -13.64
N GLY A 35 5.75 -5.74 -13.69
CA GLY A 35 4.55 -4.91 -13.53
C GLY A 35 4.61 -3.94 -12.35
N TRP A 36 3.73 -2.96 -12.37
CA TRP A 36 3.60 -1.97 -11.30
C TRP A 36 2.17 -1.46 -11.22
N GLY A 37 1.86 -0.79 -10.12
CA GLY A 37 0.60 -0.09 -9.97
C GLY A 37 0.61 0.94 -8.86
N ILE A 38 -0.34 1.86 -8.95
CA ILE A 38 -0.64 2.88 -7.95
C ILE A 38 -2.15 3.08 -7.87
N ALA A 39 -2.65 3.17 -6.65
CA ALA A 39 -4.00 3.57 -6.33
C ALA A 39 -4.00 4.73 -5.35
N PHE A 40 -4.91 5.67 -5.55
CA PHE A 40 -5.05 6.83 -4.67
C PHE A 40 -6.50 7.30 -4.61
N PHE A 41 -6.86 7.94 -3.50
CA PHE A 41 -8.22 8.33 -3.17
C PHE A 41 -8.46 9.82 -3.37
N GLU A 42 -9.62 10.15 -3.96
CA GLU A 42 -10.16 11.50 -4.10
C GLU A 42 -11.54 11.50 -3.43
N GLY A 43 -11.56 11.75 -2.11
CA GLY A 43 -12.74 11.50 -1.29
C GLY A 43 -13.10 10.01 -1.29
N LYS A 44 -14.34 9.66 -1.68
CA LYS A 44 -14.75 8.25 -1.85
C LYS A 44 -14.34 7.65 -3.20
N GLY A 45 -13.90 8.49 -4.14
CA GLY A 45 -13.38 8.03 -5.42
C GLY A 45 -12.02 7.38 -5.24
N CYS A 46 -11.70 6.37 -6.06
CA CYS A 46 -10.39 5.74 -6.09
C CYS A 46 -9.94 5.61 -7.53
N ARG A 47 -8.78 6.20 -7.87
CA ARG A 47 -8.12 5.99 -9.15
C ARG A 47 -7.12 4.84 -9.03
N LEU A 48 -7.03 4.03 -10.06
CA LEU A 48 -6.11 2.88 -10.13
C LEU A 48 -5.43 2.90 -11.50
N PHE A 49 -4.11 2.98 -11.48
CA PHE A 49 -3.25 2.82 -12.66
C PHE A 49 -2.38 1.59 -12.44
N ILE A 50 -2.45 0.65 -13.37
CA ILE A 50 -1.68 -0.60 -13.35
C ILE A 50 -1.15 -0.88 -14.75
N ASP A 51 0.03 -1.48 -14.82
CA ASP A 51 0.60 -1.99 -16.07
C ASP A 51 1.37 -3.29 -15.79
N ALA A 52 1.34 -4.20 -16.74
CA ALA A 52 2.15 -5.43 -16.69
C ALA A 52 3.58 -5.19 -17.19
N LYS A 53 3.82 -4.08 -17.89
CA LYS A 53 5.16 -3.63 -18.25
C LYS A 53 5.91 -3.09 -17.03
N ALA A 54 7.23 -3.11 -17.08
CA ALA A 54 8.07 -2.40 -16.13
C ALA A 54 7.72 -0.90 -16.06
N SER A 55 7.83 -0.29 -14.88
CA SER A 55 7.48 1.13 -14.67
C SER A 55 8.30 2.06 -15.56
N ILE A 56 9.58 1.75 -15.81
CA ILE A 56 10.47 2.60 -16.61
C ILE A 56 10.08 2.69 -18.09
N SER A 57 9.40 1.67 -18.63
CA SER A 57 9.00 1.60 -20.04
C SER A 57 7.48 1.70 -20.24
N SER A 58 6.73 1.92 -19.16
CA SER A 58 5.29 2.03 -19.18
C SER A 58 4.85 3.47 -19.54
N PRO A 59 4.11 3.68 -20.64
CA PRO A 59 3.51 4.99 -20.93
C PRO A 59 2.53 5.44 -19.84
N ILE A 60 1.91 4.51 -19.12
CA ILE A 60 1.04 4.82 -17.99
C ILE A 60 1.84 5.40 -16.83
N ALA A 61 3.06 4.92 -16.60
CA ALA A 61 3.94 5.45 -15.57
C ALA A 61 4.41 6.87 -15.92
N GLU A 62 4.65 7.15 -17.20
CA GLU A 62 4.94 8.51 -17.68
C GLU A 62 3.78 9.47 -17.38
N VAL A 63 2.54 9.06 -17.67
CA VAL A 63 1.35 9.85 -17.33
C VAL A 63 1.26 10.11 -15.83
N VAL A 64 1.47 9.08 -15.00
CA VAL A 64 1.45 9.22 -13.54
C VAL A 64 2.54 10.18 -13.05
N ARG A 65 3.75 10.14 -13.62
CA ARG A 65 4.84 11.07 -13.29
C ARG A 65 4.53 12.53 -13.65
N CYS A 66 3.75 12.75 -14.70
CA CYS A 66 3.36 14.09 -15.13
C CYS A 66 2.02 14.57 -14.55
N TYR A 67 1.31 13.73 -13.80
CA TYR A 67 0.00 14.05 -13.25
C TYR A 67 0.12 14.42 -11.77
N PRO A 68 -0.26 15.63 -11.33
CA PRO A 68 -0.18 16.02 -9.93
C PRO A 68 -1.21 15.24 -9.11
N ILE A 69 -0.77 14.21 -8.38
CA ILE A 69 -1.63 13.34 -7.57
C ILE A 69 -1.70 13.88 -6.16
N HIS A 70 -2.80 14.56 -5.82
CA HIS A 70 -3.09 15.01 -4.46
C HIS A 70 -4.06 14.04 -3.79
N SER A 71 -3.59 13.34 -2.76
CA SER A 71 -4.39 12.34 -2.06
C SER A 71 -4.03 12.27 -0.59
N THR A 72 -4.97 11.86 0.25
CA THR A 72 -4.72 11.49 1.65
C THR A 72 -4.33 10.03 1.83
N HIS A 73 -4.57 9.19 0.81
CA HIS A 73 -4.32 7.75 0.84
C HIS A 73 -3.74 7.29 -0.49
N VAL A 74 -2.55 6.69 -0.47
CA VAL A 74 -1.91 6.14 -1.66
C VAL A 74 -1.33 4.77 -1.35
N ILE A 75 -1.56 3.81 -2.24
CA ILE A 75 -0.92 2.49 -2.22
C ILE A 75 -0.29 2.26 -3.58
N ALA A 76 1.01 2.02 -3.62
CA ALA A 76 1.75 1.67 -4.81
C ALA A 76 2.53 0.36 -4.61
N HIS A 77 2.75 -0.34 -5.71
CA HIS A 77 3.44 -1.62 -5.72
C HIS A 77 4.29 -1.77 -6.98
N ILE A 78 5.50 -2.31 -6.82
CA ILE A 78 6.35 -2.76 -7.91
C ILE A 78 6.51 -4.26 -7.79
N ARG A 79 6.12 -4.97 -8.84
CA ARG A 79 6.05 -6.43 -8.87
C ARG A 79 7.37 -7.04 -9.35
N LYS A 80 7.79 -8.08 -8.64
CA LYS A 80 8.69 -9.14 -9.11
C LYS A 80 7.86 -10.43 -9.12
N ALA A 81 7.51 -10.95 -10.29
CA ALA A 81 6.62 -12.09 -10.39
C ALA A 81 7.26 -13.34 -9.81
N THR A 82 6.74 -13.81 -8.67
CA THR A 82 7.04 -15.13 -8.10
C THR A 82 5.95 -16.14 -8.46
N GLN A 83 4.69 -15.70 -8.48
CA GLN A 83 3.52 -16.49 -8.85
C GLN A 83 2.62 -15.77 -9.86
N GLY A 84 2.00 -16.57 -10.75
CA GLY A 84 1.11 -16.10 -11.82
C GLY A 84 1.85 -15.52 -13.02
N GLU A 85 1.29 -15.66 -14.21
CA GLU A 85 1.83 -15.07 -15.43
C GLU A 85 1.87 -13.53 -15.34
N ILE A 86 2.82 -12.92 -16.04
CA ILE A 86 2.91 -11.46 -16.19
C ILE A 86 1.70 -11.02 -17.02
N SER A 87 0.71 -10.47 -16.33
CA SER A 87 -0.61 -10.12 -16.85
C SER A 87 -1.23 -9.07 -15.96
N LEU A 88 -2.13 -8.26 -16.51
CA LEU A 88 -2.66 -7.07 -15.86
C LEU A 88 -3.48 -7.42 -14.62
N GLU A 89 -4.28 -8.50 -14.69
CA GLU A 89 -5.11 -9.00 -13.60
C GLU A 89 -4.31 -9.54 -12.41
N ASN A 90 -3.01 -9.78 -12.57
CA ASN A 90 -2.11 -10.21 -11.51
C ASN A 90 -1.24 -9.05 -10.95
N CYS A 91 -1.45 -7.82 -11.43
CA CYS A 91 -0.74 -6.64 -10.94
C CYS A 91 -1.47 -5.99 -9.76
N HIS A 92 -0.74 -5.77 -8.67
CA HIS A 92 -1.20 -4.96 -7.54
C HIS A 92 -1.17 -3.45 -7.86
N PRO A 93 -1.92 -2.62 -7.12
CA PRO A 93 -2.86 -3.02 -6.06
C PRO A 93 -4.21 -3.52 -6.61
N PHE A 94 -4.84 -4.44 -5.87
CA PHE A 94 -6.19 -4.90 -6.15
C PHE A 94 -7.22 -3.94 -5.56
N ARG A 95 -8.35 -3.76 -6.25
CA ARG A 95 -9.45 -2.90 -5.80
C ARG A 95 -10.79 -3.63 -5.86
N ARG A 96 -11.56 -3.58 -4.77
CA ARG A 96 -12.95 -4.09 -4.68
C ARG A 96 -13.79 -3.17 -3.81
N GLU A 97 -15.11 -3.31 -3.90
CA GLU A 97 -16.05 -2.53 -3.09
C GLU A 97 -16.54 -3.35 -1.90
N LEU A 98 -16.56 -2.76 -0.71
CA LEU A 98 -17.19 -3.27 0.52
C LEU A 98 -17.80 -2.09 1.30
N TRP A 99 -19.04 -2.24 1.78
CA TRP A 99 -19.78 -1.24 2.58
C TRP A 99 -19.91 0.16 1.95
N GLY A 100 -20.06 0.21 0.63
CA GLY A 100 -20.13 1.43 -0.16
C GLY A 100 -18.79 2.14 -0.34
N ARG A 101 -17.66 1.47 -0.12
CA ARG A 101 -16.31 2.04 -0.22
C ARG A 101 -15.38 1.18 -1.04
N TYR A 102 -14.46 1.81 -1.76
CA TYR A 102 -13.38 1.10 -2.43
C TYR A 102 -12.32 0.70 -1.42
N TRP A 103 -12.03 -0.59 -1.35
CA TRP A 103 -10.90 -1.18 -0.64
C TRP A 103 -9.79 -1.45 -1.63
N VAL A 104 -8.57 -1.08 -1.26
CA VAL A 104 -7.35 -1.22 -2.06
C VAL A 104 -6.34 -2.03 -1.26
N PHE A 105 -5.74 -3.04 -1.90
CA PHE A 105 -4.82 -3.98 -1.26
C PHE A 105 -3.56 -4.23 -2.10
N ALA A 106 -2.39 -4.16 -1.47
CA ALA A 106 -1.12 -4.56 -2.05
C ALA A 106 -0.38 -5.52 -1.11
N HIS A 107 0.17 -6.60 -1.65
CA HIS A 107 0.85 -7.65 -0.88
C HIS A 107 2.25 -7.91 -1.45
N ASN A 108 3.24 -8.00 -0.58
CA ASN A 108 4.60 -8.38 -0.88
C ASN A 108 5.00 -9.59 -0.04
N GLY A 109 5.04 -10.74 -0.68
CA GLY A 109 5.30 -12.02 -0.06
C GLY A 109 4.85 -13.16 -0.95
N ASP A 110 4.77 -14.34 -0.37
CA ASP A 110 4.34 -15.57 -1.03
C ASP A 110 3.63 -16.42 0.03
N LEU A 111 2.46 -16.94 -0.34
CA LEU A 111 1.64 -17.82 0.49
C LEU A 111 1.52 -19.21 -0.16
N PRO A 112 2.52 -20.09 0.04
CA PRO A 112 2.47 -21.48 -0.40
C PRO A 112 1.21 -22.21 0.04
N ASP A 113 0.65 -23.02 -0.87
CA ASP A 113 -0.54 -23.86 -0.62
C ASP A 113 -1.77 -23.09 -0.08
N PHE A 114 -1.82 -21.78 -0.31
CA PHE A 114 -2.92 -20.93 0.13
C PHE A 114 -4.13 -21.05 -0.81
N HIS A 115 -5.03 -21.93 -0.42
CA HIS A 115 -6.28 -22.23 -1.11
C HIS A 115 -7.49 -22.02 -0.19
N PRO A 116 -7.80 -20.76 0.18
CA PRO A 116 -8.94 -20.50 1.05
C PRO A 116 -10.24 -20.96 0.38
N GLN A 117 -11.14 -21.51 1.18
CA GLN A 117 -12.46 -21.86 0.70
C GLN A 117 -13.20 -20.58 0.27
N SER A 118 -13.68 -20.54 -0.97
CA SER A 118 -14.53 -19.44 -1.43
C SER A 118 -15.82 -19.43 -0.62
N MET A 119 -16.17 -18.26 -0.10
CA MET A 119 -17.42 -18.04 0.63
C MET A 119 -18.54 -17.50 -0.29
N GLY A 120 -18.22 -17.26 -1.57
CA GLY A 120 -19.18 -17.07 -2.67
C GLY A 120 -19.36 -15.64 -3.19
N PHE A 121 -19.02 -14.61 -2.42
CA PHE A 121 -19.21 -13.21 -2.82
C PHE A 121 -18.01 -12.65 -3.58
N TYR A 122 -16.80 -12.76 -3.04
CA TYR A 122 -15.61 -12.24 -3.70
C TYR A 122 -14.86 -13.37 -4.42
N HIS A 123 -14.54 -13.10 -5.68
CA HIS A 123 -13.79 -14.01 -6.52
C HIS A 123 -12.54 -13.31 -7.03
N ALA A 124 -11.40 -14.00 -6.93
CA ALA A 124 -10.18 -13.57 -7.60
C ALA A 124 -10.41 -13.63 -9.12
N VAL A 125 -9.97 -12.58 -9.83
CA VAL A 125 -10.01 -12.54 -11.29
C VAL A 125 -8.75 -13.17 -11.86
N GLY A 126 -7.61 -12.83 -11.27
CA GLY A 126 -6.31 -13.41 -11.55
C GLY A 126 -6.08 -14.73 -10.81
N LYS A 127 -4.81 -15.15 -10.80
CA LYS A 127 -4.39 -16.45 -10.25
C LYS A 127 -3.47 -16.33 -9.04
N THR A 128 -3.17 -15.11 -8.61
CA THR A 128 -2.27 -14.86 -7.47
C THR A 128 -2.90 -15.30 -6.15
N ASP A 129 -2.06 -15.81 -5.26
CA ASP A 129 -2.34 -15.99 -3.84
C ASP A 129 -2.77 -14.67 -3.18
N SER A 130 -2.17 -13.57 -3.60
CA SER A 130 -2.41 -12.22 -3.12
C SER A 130 -3.86 -11.76 -3.31
N GLU A 131 -4.42 -11.97 -4.52
CA GLU A 131 -5.82 -11.60 -4.77
C GLU A 131 -6.79 -12.52 -4.01
N ARG A 132 -6.44 -13.80 -3.85
CA ARG A 132 -7.23 -14.73 -3.02
C ARG A 132 -7.23 -14.31 -1.56
N ALA A 133 -6.09 -13.86 -1.03
CA ALA A 133 -5.97 -13.35 0.33
C ALA A 133 -6.83 -12.10 0.51
N PHE A 134 -6.81 -11.19 -0.47
CA PHE A 134 -7.68 -10.02 -0.45
C PHE A 134 -9.17 -10.37 -0.47
N CYS A 135 -9.57 -11.31 -1.32
CA CYS A 135 -10.96 -11.79 -1.36
C CYS A 135 -11.37 -12.40 0.00
N LEU A 136 -10.51 -13.23 0.60
CA LEU A 136 -10.76 -13.80 1.92
C LEU A 136 -10.94 -12.71 2.98
N ILE A 137 -10.04 -11.72 3.05
CA ILE A 137 -10.13 -10.60 4.00
C ILE A 137 -11.49 -9.92 3.88
N LEU A 138 -11.85 -9.47 2.67
CA LEU A 138 -13.09 -8.73 2.49
C LEU A 138 -14.33 -9.57 2.78
N GLU A 139 -14.27 -10.86 2.48
CA GLU A 139 -15.40 -11.74 2.70
C GLU A 139 -15.61 -12.08 4.18
N THR A 140 -14.52 -12.32 4.93
CA THR A 140 -14.60 -12.48 6.38
C THR A 140 -15.08 -11.20 7.06
N LEU A 141 -14.64 -10.02 6.59
CA LEU A 141 -15.16 -8.74 7.09
C LEU A 141 -16.65 -8.58 6.81
N ARG A 142 -17.12 -8.88 5.58
CA ARG A 142 -18.56 -8.82 5.26
C ARG A 142 -19.39 -9.72 6.18
N GLN A 143 -18.94 -10.95 6.40
CA GLN A 143 -19.68 -11.91 7.23
C GLN A 143 -19.72 -11.47 8.69
N ARG A 144 -18.61 -10.95 9.21
CA ARG A 144 -18.51 -10.50 10.61
C ARG A 144 -19.30 -9.21 10.86
N PHE A 145 -19.35 -8.31 9.87
CA PHE A 145 -20.05 -7.03 9.97
C PHE A 145 -21.03 -6.84 8.81
N PRO A 146 -22.19 -7.53 8.84
CA PRO A 146 -23.17 -7.48 7.75
C PRO A 146 -23.86 -6.11 7.63
N GLU A 147 -23.95 -5.36 8.73
CA GLU A 147 -24.62 -4.06 8.79
C GLU A 147 -23.76 -2.89 8.27
N GLY A 148 -22.48 -3.13 7.95
CA GLY A 148 -21.59 -2.08 7.46
C GLY A 148 -20.24 -2.05 8.18
N GLN A 149 -19.49 -0.96 7.94
CA GLN A 149 -18.18 -0.75 8.55
C GLN A 149 -18.32 -0.54 10.07
N PRO A 150 -17.66 -1.36 10.90
CA PRO A 150 -17.68 -1.19 12.35
C PRO A 150 -16.72 -0.06 12.78
N PRO A 151 -16.74 0.34 14.06
CA PRO A 151 -15.72 1.23 14.61
C PRO A 151 -14.29 0.71 14.35
N VAL A 152 -13.34 1.61 14.15
CA VAL A 152 -11.96 1.26 13.73
C VAL A 152 -11.28 0.26 14.66
N LYS A 153 -11.53 0.31 15.98
CA LYS A 153 -10.97 -0.64 16.95
C LYS A 153 -11.46 -2.07 16.69
N GLU A 154 -12.74 -2.24 16.37
CA GLU A 154 -13.32 -3.56 16.04
C GLU A 154 -12.84 -4.06 14.68
N LEU A 155 -12.75 -3.16 13.70
CA LEU A 155 -12.18 -3.46 12.39
C LEU A 155 -10.72 -3.94 12.50
N TYR A 156 -9.92 -3.22 13.30
CA TYR A 156 -8.53 -3.56 13.56
C TYR A 156 -8.38 -4.94 14.20
N LEU A 157 -9.18 -5.25 15.24
CA LEU A 157 -9.14 -6.56 15.90
C LEU A 157 -9.52 -7.69 14.92
N ALA A 158 -10.56 -7.48 14.10
CA ALA A 158 -10.95 -8.44 13.09
C ALA A 158 -9.87 -8.64 12.01
N LEU A 159 -9.28 -7.55 11.50
CA LEU A 159 -8.18 -7.63 10.55
C LEU A 159 -6.96 -8.32 11.12
N ARG A 160 -6.62 -8.08 12.39
CA ARG A 160 -5.52 -8.77 13.07
C ARG A 160 -5.76 -10.28 13.11
N GLU A 161 -6.93 -10.73 13.55
CA GLU A 161 -7.27 -12.16 13.58
C GLU A 161 -7.20 -12.81 12.18
N ILE A 162 -7.71 -12.13 11.15
CA ILE A 162 -7.63 -12.62 9.76
C ILE A 162 -6.17 -12.68 9.30
N THR A 163 -5.39 -11.63 9.59
CA THR A 163 -3.99 -11.49 9.20
C THR A 163 -3.14 -12.58 9.84
N ASP A 164 -3.34 -12.84 11.13
CA ASP A 164 -2.63 -13.89 11.88
C ASP A 164 -2.83 -15.24 11.18
N LEU A 165 -4.07 -15.58 10.81
CA LEU A 165 -4.40 -16.82 10.11
C LEU A 165 -3.74 -16.94 8.73
N ILE A 166 -3.77 -15.87 7.93
CA ILE A 166 -3.17 -15.88 6.58
C ILE A 166 -1.63 -15.97 6.68
N SER A 167 -1.03 -15.26 7.64
CA SER A 167 0.42 -15.22 7.82
C SER A 167 1.04 -16.58 8.20
N LEU A 168 0.23 -17.55 8.66
CA LEU A 168 0.69 -18.92 8.89
C LEU A 168 1.14 -19.63 7.62
N TYR A 169 0.66 -19.19 6.45
CA TYR A 169 1.01 -19.80 5.16
C TYR A 169 2.33 -19.28 4.60
N GLY A 170 2.81 -18.09 5.02
CA GLY A 170 4.03 -17.53 4.48
C GLY A 170 4.26 -16.06 4.80
N VAL A 171 5.09 -15.41 4.00
CA VAL A 171 5.39 -13.98 4.16
C VAL A 171 4.17 -13.17 3.70
N PHE A 172 3.62 -12.34 4.58
CA PHE A 172 2.39 -11.60 4.32
C PHE A 172 2.52 -10.09 4.61
N ASN A 173 3.54 -9.42 4.07
CA ASN A 173 3.60 -7.96 4.21
C ASN A 173 2.51 -7.34 3.32
N TYR A 174 1.63 -6.51 3.86
CA TYR A 174 0.59 -5.87 3.04
C TYR A 174 0.29 -4.45 3.45
N LEU A 175 -0.27 -3.71 2.49
CA LEU A 175 -0.93 -2.42 2.68
C LEU A 175 -2.40 -2.56 2.28
N LEU A 176 -3.30 -2.02 3.09
CA LEU A 176 -4.74 -2.07 2.87
C LEU A 176 -5.37 -0.73 3.26
N SER A 177 -6.28 -0.22 2.44
CA SER A 177 -7.00 1.01 2.79
C SER A 177 -8.36 1.09 2.10
N GLU A 178 -9.32 1.66 2.81
CA GLU A 178 -10.65 2.02 2.31
C GLU A 178 -10.84 3.54 2.12
N GLY A 179 -9.73 4.30 2.16
CA GLY A 179 -9.71 5.76 1.98
C GLY A 179 -10.02 6.56 3.25
N GLU A 180 -10.11 5.90 4.40
CA GLU A 180 -10.28 6.54 5.72
C GLU A 180 -9.24 6.07 6.73
N HIS A 181 -8.99 4.76 6.75
CA HIS A 181 -7.91 4.16 7.52
C HIS A 181 -6.90 3.53 6.58
N PHE A 182 -5.66 3.43 7.04
CA PHE A 182 -4.57 2.84 6.29
C PHE A 182 -3.89 1.77 7.13
N PHE A 183 -4.05 0.50 6.77
CA PHE A 183 -3.49 -0.65 7.49
C PHE A 183 -2.20 -1.11 6.85
N ALA A 184 -1.21 -1.45 7.67
CA ALA A 184 0.07 -1.99 7.25
C ALA A 184 0.47 -3.17 8.14
N HIS A 185 0.66 -4.33 7.54
CA HIS A 185 1.15 -5.52 8.24
C HIS A 185 2.58 -5.86 7.81
N CYS A 186 3.43 -6.21 8.77
CA CYS A 186 4.80 -6.63 8.53
C CYS A 186 4.99 -8.09 8.92
N SER A 187 5.39 -8.95 8.00
CA SER A 187 5.91 -10.29 8.31
C SER A 187 7.44 -10.35 8.30
N THR A 188 8.10 -9.44 7.59
CA THR A 188 9.56 -9.49 7.39
C THR A 188 10.19 -8.11 7.44
N LYS A 189 9.94 -7.26 6.44
CA LYS A 189 10.53 -5.93 6.30
C LYS A 189 9.47 -4.93 5.83
N LEU A 190 9.18 -3.99 6.70
CA LEU A 190 8.37 -2.82 6.41
C LEU A 190 8.78 -1.74 7.39
N SER A 191 8.90 -0.51 6.90
CA SER A 191 9.25 0.64 7.73
C SER A 191 8.31 1.78 7.42
N TYR A 192 8.16 2.69 8.37
CA TYR A 192 7.43 3.93 8.16
C TYR A 192 8.20 5.13 8.71
N ILE A 193 7.84 6.30 8.21
CA ILE A 193 8.26 7.60 8.74
C ILE A 193 7.04 8.49 8.83
N VAL A 194 6.98 9.33 9.86
CA VAL A 194 6.01 10.42 9.99
C VAL A 194 6.74 11.73 9.78
N ARG A 195 6.40 12.44 8.71
CA ARG A 195 6.84 13.80 8.44
C ARG A 195 5.79 14.76 8.96
N GLN A 196 6.20 15.63 9.89
CA GLN A 196 5.36 16.66 10.48
C GLN A 196 6.24 17.84 10.90
N ALA A 197 5.63 18.99 11.19
CA ALA A 197 6.37 20.17 11.59
C ALA A 197 7.25 19.93 12.84
N PRO A 198 8.49 20.48 12.88
CA PRO A 198 9.15 21.23 11.81
C PRO A 198 9.63 20.31 10.68
N PHE A 199 9.26 20.62 9.43
CA PHE A 199 9.68 19.85 8.27
C PHE A 199 11.17 20.04 7.99
N ALA A 200 11.81 19.00 7.46
CA ALA A 200 13.17 19.04 6.96
C ALA A 200 13.19 18.67 5.48
N ALA A 201 14.27 19.03 4.78
CA ALA A 201 14.51 18.54 3.44
C ALA A 201 14.72 17.01 3.47
N ALA A 202 14.12 16.31 2.50
CA ALA A 202 14.30 14.87 2.35
C ALA A 202 15.06 14.58 1.05
N HIS A 203 16.02 13.68 1.14
CA HIS A 203 16.88 13.25 0.03
C HIS A 203 16.55 11.80 -0.34
N LEU A 204 16.14 11.56 -1.58
CA LEU A 204 15.83 10.21 -2.06
C LEU A 204 17.10 9.39 -2.26
N ILE A 205 17.05 8.11 -1.90
CA ILE A 205 18.17 7.16 -2.13
C ILE A 205 18.26 6.78 -3.61
N ASP A 206 17.11 6.50 -4.23
CA ASP A 206 17.03 5.91 -5.57
C ASP A 206 17.14 6.93 -6.71
N GLN A 207 17.09 8.22 -6.38
CA GLN A 207 17.22 9.35 -7.30
C GLN A 207 17.94 10.46 -6.55
N ASP A 208 18.93 11.10 -7.17
CA ASP A 208 19.68 12.24 -6.59
C ASP A 208 18.82 13.52 -6.60
N VAL A 209 17.67 13.45 -5.93
CA VAL A 209 16.62 14.47 -5.86
C VAL A 209 16.33 14.75 -4.39
N THR A 210 16.46 16.02 -4.02
CA THR A 210 16.09 16.54 -2.71
C THR A 210 14.83 17.39 -2.84
N VAL A 211 13.85 17.20 -1.96
CA VAL A 211 12.69 18.10 -1.83
C VAL A 211 12.69 18.72 -0.45
N ASP A 212 12.58 20.04 -0.40
CA ASP A 212 12.31 20.78 0.82
C ASP A 212 10.82 20.81 1.10
N PHE A 213 10.37 20.02 2.07
CA PHE A 213 8.97 19.97 2.44
C PHE A 213 8.48 21.26 3.15
N GLN A 214 9.37 22.11 3.67
CA GLN A 214 8.96 23.36 4.31
C GLN A 214 8.24 24.31 3.34
N GLU A 215 8.59 24.28 2.07
CA GLU A 215 7.98 25.14 1.04
C GLU A 215 6.61 24.64 0.56
N LEU A 216 6.28 23.39 0.87
CA LEU A 216 5.12 22.67 0.33
C LEU A 216 4.08 22.28 1.38
N THR A 217 4.32 22.59 2.66
CA THR A 217 3.50 22.12 3.78
C THR A 217 3.15 23.23 4.77
N THR A 218 2.09 23.01 5.55
CA THR A 218 1.72 23.86 6.68
C THR A 218 2.16 23.24 8.01
N PRO A 219 2.29 24.02 9.11
CA PRO A 219 2.68 23.47 10.41
C PRO A 219 1.77 22.36 10.97
N SER A 220 0.53 22.25 10.46
CA SER A 220 -0.41 21.20 10.87
C SER A 220 -0.33 19.93 10.02
N ASP A 221 0.40 19.95 8.91
CA ASP A 221 0.46 18.82 7.98
C ASP A 221 1.20 17.64 8.61
N ARG A 222 0.71 16.44 8.30
CA ARG A 222 1.27 15.17 8.74
C ARG A 222 1.17 14.18 7.61
N VAL A 223 2.30 13.55 7.31
CA VAL A 223 2.44 12.59 6.22
C VAL A 223 3.15 11.36 6.77
N ALA A 224 2.43 10.26 6.89
CA ALA A 224 3.01 8.94 7.12
C ALA A 224 3.36 8.32 5.76
N VAL A 225 4.63 7.96 5.57
CA VAL A 225 5.09 7.16 4.43
C VAL A 225 5.48 5.78 4.93
N ILE A 226 4.99 4.73 4.27
CA ILE A 226 5.26 3.33 4.59
C ILE A 226 5.97 2.72 3.38
N ALA A 227 7.09 2.02 3.58
CA ALA A 227 7.83 1.39 2.49
C ALA A 227 8.49 0.08 2.90
N THR A 228 8.69 -0.85 1.96
CA THR A 228 9.41 -2.11 2.20
C THR A 228 10.84 -1.86 2.68
N THR A 229 11.51 -0.86 2.10
CA THR A 229 12.80 -0.34 2.55
C THR A 229 12.76 1.19 2.55
N PRO A 230 13.49 1.86 3.46
CA PRO A 230 13.60 3.32 3.48
C PRO A 230 13.84 3.91 2.10
N LEU A 231 13.20 5.04 1.82
CA LEU A 231 13.35 5.78 0.56
C LEU A 231 14.35 6.93 0.66
N THR A 232 14.75 7.29 1.88
CA THR A 232 15.60 8.45 2.17
C THR A 232 16.73 8.05 3.13
N ASP A 233 17.89 8.67 2.99
CA ASP A 233 19.10 8.39 3.79
C ASP A 233 19.38 9.47 4.86
N ASN A 234 18.68 10.60 4.78
CA ASN A 234 18.82 11.74 5.68
C ASN A 234 17.68 11.84 6.71
N GLU A 235 16.86 10.79 6.84
CA GLU A 235 15.73 10.73 7.78
C GLU A 235 15.74 9.42 8.61
N VAL A 236 15.09 9.45 9.79
CA VAL A 236 14.97 8.27 10.66
C VAL A 236 13.67 7.52 10.36
N TRP A 237 13.81 6.33 9.79
CA TRP A 237 12.69 5.42 9.55
C TRP A 237 12.49 4.47 10.73
N THR A 238 11.23 4.30 11.14
CA THR A 238 10.82 3.34 12.17
C THR A 238 10.52 2.00 11.52
N GLN A 239 11.15 0.93 11.99
CA GLN A 239 10.86 -0.43 11.52
C GLN A 239 9.59 -0.97 12.19
N ILE A 240 8.65 -1.48 11.39
CA ILE A 240 7.47 -2.22 11.85
C ILE A 240 7.92 -3.64 12.20
N GLN A 241 7.55 -4.12 13.39
CA GLN A 241 8.01 -5.42 13.87
C GLN A 241 7.32 -6.56 13.11
N PRO A 242 7.99 -7.70 12.87
CA PRO A 242 7.33 -8.88 12.33
C PRO A 242 6.14 -9.34 13.19
N GLY A 243 5.01 -9.60 12.54
CA GLY A 243 3.71 -9.91 13.17
C GLY A 243 2.91 -8.67 13.59
N GLU A 244 3.44 -7.46 13.41
CA GLU A 244 2.75 -6.24 13.80
C GLU A 244 1.82 -5.77 12.67
N LEU A 245 0.55 -5.52 13.05
CA LEU A 245 -0.41 -4.79 12.24
C LEU A 245 -0.52 -3.37 12.81
N LEU A 246 -0.25 -2.37 11.99
CA LEU A 246 -0.47 -0.96 12.31
C LEU A 246 -1.66 -0.44 11.53
N VAL A 247 -2.35 0.55 12.11
CA VAL A 247 -3.32 1.38 11.38
C VAL A 247 -2.90 2.84 11.51
N PHE A 248 -2.99 3.57 10.41
CA PHE A 248 -2.71 4.99 10.32
C PHE A 248 -3.98 5.75 9.98
N GLN A 249 -4.11 6.94 10.56
CA GLN A 249 -5.15 7.92 10.25
C GLN A 249 -4.55 9.32 10.39
N ASP A 250 -4.87 10.21 9.46
CA ASP A 250 -4.40 11.60 9.46
C ASP A 250 -2.88 11.75 9.65
N GLY A 251 -2.13 10.85 9.01
CA GLY A 251 -0.67 10.84 9.00
C GLY A 251 -0.01 10.30 10.27
N LEU A 252 -0.75 9.66 11.17
CA LEU A 252 -0.22 9.10 12.42
C LEU A 252 -0.68 7.66 12.65
N PRO A 253 0.16 6.80 13.27
CA PRO A 253 -0.29 5.49 13.74
C PRO A 253 -1.26 5.66 14.92
N LEU A 254 -2.40 4.96 14.86
CA LEU A 254 -3.32 4.88 15.99
C LEU A 254 -2.80 3.90 17.04
N LYS A 255 -3.17 4.15 18.29
CA LYS A 255 -2.93 3.25 19.41
C LYS A 255 -4.27 2.79 19.96
N PHE A 256 -4.41 1.47 20.11
CA PHE A 256 -5.55 0.86 20.78
C PHE A 256 -5.06 0.27 22.10
N ASP A 257 -5.50 0.88 23.20
CA ASP A 257 -5.33 0.33 24.55
C ASP A 257 -6.21 -0.91 24.76
#